data_AF-A0A7V8DJZ7-F1
#
_entry.id   AF-A0A7V8DJZ7-F1
#
_cell.length_a   1.000
_cell.length_b   1.000
_cell.length_c   1.000
_cell.angle_alpha   90.00
_cell.angle_beta   90.00
_cell.angle_gamma   90.00
#
_symmetry.space_group_name_H-M   'P 1'
#
loop_
_entity.id
_entity.type
_entity.pdbx_description
1 polymer ?
#
loop_
_entity_poly.entity_id
_entity_poly.type
_entity_poly.pdbx_seq_one_letter_code
_entity_poly.pdbx_strand_id
1 'polypeptide(L)'
;MSLNLPPFSTTGIGSVPFADPADACRLIAETFDIAFWPQMARRSHREGMIAQWAEGMPYIRFDDAAERVWVERDGTDQLTPFYEFCTDDARMAVTESAAAGLHAFTRLMGAERRPAVKGHVTGPLTFALGLKDEQGKPVYFDEELREITSMLLQAKIRWQVDRLRQSADRVIIFLDEPIFSAIGSSSYLGVEDAEVERLLADSVAAVQRAGAIAGVHCCGKSDWALVMRAGTDILSFDAFEYFETLALYTDDLRAFYERGGLLAWGIVPTSDLIGDADEKAVADSMRRKVDHLCRHLPEEAVRRQSLITPSCGTGSRTAAETEKIFRIIRSVKAAMGQ
;
A
#
# COMPACT_ATOMS: atom_id res chain seq x y z
N MET A 1 -8.35 -2.25 -16.67
CA MET A 1 -9.73 -2.15 -16.13
C MET A 1 -9.97 -0.70 -15.73
N SER A 2 -11.03 -0.04 -16.18
CA SER A 2 -11.30 1.35 -15.75
C SER A 2 -11.99 1.36 -14.37
N LEU A 3 -11.41 2.10 -13.42
CA LEU A 3 -12.09 2.56 -12.21
C LEU A 3 -13.08 3.65 -12.65
N ASN A 4 -14.36 3.33 -12.77
CA ASN A 4 -15.42 4.31 -13.01
C ASN A 4 -15.67 5.13 -11.73
N LEU A 5 -14.66 5.89 -11.31
CA LEU A 5 -14.71 6.76 -10.13
C LEU A 5 -14.69 8.23 -10.56
N PRO A 6 -15.33 9.11 -9.79
CA PRO A 6 -15.18 10.55 -10.01
C PRO A 6 -13.70 10.97 -9.96
N PRO A 7 -13.28 11.96 -10.77
CA PRO A 7 -11.96 12.58 -10.64
C PRO A 7 -11.67 12.97 -9.20
N PHE A 8 -10.42 12.78 -8.77
CA PHE A 8 -9.98 13.14 -7.41
C PHE A 8 -10.70 12.38 -6.29
N SER A 9 -11.18 11.16 -6.56
CA SER A 9 -11.72 10.28 -5.52
C SER A 9 -10.69 10.03 -4.41
N THR A 10 -11.15 9.91 -3.16
CA THR A 10 -10.29 9.83 -1.99
C THR A 10 -10.08 8.40 -1.50
N THR A 11 -8.87 8.11 -1.02
CA THR A 11 -8.54 6.90 -0.23
C THR A 11 -7.46 7.22 0.81
N GLY A 12 -7.21 6.30 1.74
CA GLY A 12 -6.05 6.35 2.64
C GLY A 12 -5.01 5.29 2.33
N ILE A 13 -3.91 5.33 3.09
CA ILE A 13 -2.76 4.44 2.91
C ILE A 13 -2.92 3.12 3.67
N GLY A 14 -3.44 3.10 4.90
CA GLY A 14 -3.72 1.84 5.60
C GLY A 14 -3.65 1.97 7.12
N SER A 15 -2.48 2.30 7.66
CA SER A 15 -2.28 2.37 9.10
C SER A 15 -2.99 3.55 9.76
N VAL A 16 -3.57 3.30 10.94
CA VAL A 16 -4.30 4.30 11.75
C VAL A 16 -3.98 4.13 13.24
N PRO A 17 -4.14 5.18 14.08
CA PRO A 17 -3.75 5.13 15.49
C PRO A 17 -4.90 4.76 16.44
N PHE A 18 -6.07 4.40 15.90
CA PHE A 18 -7.24 4.07 16.70
C PHE A 18 -7.06 2.74 17.45
N ALA A 19 -7.77 2.59 18.56
CA ALA A 19 -7.74 1.36 19.35
C ALA A 19 -8.86 0.39 18.96
N ASP A 20 -10.06 0.91 18.71
CA ASP A 20 -11.23 0.10 18.33
C ASP A 20 -11.31 -0.07 16.80
N PRO A 21 -11.27 -1.32 16.28
CA PRO A 21 -11.35 -1.58 14.85
C PRO A 21 -12.68 -1.15 14.21
N ALA A 22 -13.80 -1.27 14.91
CA ALA A 22 -15.11 -0.97 14.36
C ALA A 22 -15.33 0.54 14.21
N ASP A 23 -14.90 1.33 15.19
CA ASP A 23 -14.93 2.80 15.14
C ASP A 23 -14.04 3.33 14.02
N ALA A 24 -12.83 2.77 13.88
CA ALA A 24 -11.92 3.11 12.77
C ALA A 24 -12.56 2.82 11.40
N CYS A 25 -13.19 1.65 11.24
CA CYS A 25 -13.86 1.27 9.99
C CYS A 25 -15.03 2.20 9.67
N ARG A 26 -15.84 2.60 10.67
CA ARG A 26 -16.96 3.54 10.47
C ARG A 26 -16.46 4.91 10.01
N LEU A 27 -15.47 5.47 10.70
CA LEU A 27 -14.87 6.74 10.31
C LEU A 27 -14.32 6.72 8.89
N ILE A 28 -13.61 5.65 8.50
CA ILE A 28 -13.05 5.52 7.15
C ILE A 28 -14.17 5.43 6.10
N ALA A 29 -15.20 4.61 6.35
CA ALA A 29 -16.31 4.40 5.43
C ALA A 29 -17.18 5.67 5.22
N GLU A 30 -17.21 6.56 6.20
CA GLU A 30 -17.88 7.88 6.14
C GLU A 30 -17.02 8.97 5.48
N THR A 31 -15.69 8.80 5.51
CA THR A 31 -14.75 9.84 5.06
C THR A 31 -14.35 9.70 3.59
N PHE A 32 -14.13 8.46 3.13
CA PHE A 32 -13.46 8.19 1.86
C PHE A 32 -14.40 7.64 0.79
N ASP A 33 -14.17 8.04 -0.46
CA ASP A 33 -14.90 7.48 -1.62
C ASP A 33 -14.55 6.01 -1.82
N ILE A 34 -13.26 5.70 -1.64
CA ILE A 34 -12.72 4.35 -1.68
C ILE A 34 -12.31 4.03 -0.25
N ALA A 35 -13.22 3.39 0.49
CA ALA A 35 -12.94 2.98 1.86
C ALA A 35 -11.83 1.93 1.89
N PHE A 36 -10.87 2.08 2.81
CA PHE A 36 -9.80 1.13 3.05
C PHE A 36 -9.98 0.44 4.40
N TRP A 37 -9.55 -0.81 4.54
CA TRP A 37 -9.53 -1.41 5.87
C TRP A 37 -8.35 -0.82 6.70
N PRO A 38 -8.54 -0.52 7.99
CA PRO A 38 -7.50 0.06 8.82
C PRO A 38 -6.50 -0.98 9.33
N GLN A 39 -5.20 -0.74 9.18
CA GLN A 39 -4.18 -1.48 9.92
C GLN A 39 -4.00 -0.83 11.30
N MET A 40 -4.28 -1.59 12.36
CA MET A 40 -4.40 -1.09 13.74
C MET A 40 -3.03 -1.08 14.42
N ALA A 41 -2.14 -0.18 13.97
CA ALA A 41 -0.72 -0.18 14.32
C ALA A 41 -0.43 -0.09 15.83
N ARG A 42 -1.36 0.44 16.63
CA ARG A 42 -1.23 0.57 18.09
C ARG A 42 -1.87 -0.57 18.88
N ARG A 43 -2.53 -1.52 18.20
CA ARG A 43 -3.25 -2.62 18.85
C ARG A 43 -2.33 -3.81 19.15
N SER A 44 -1.47 -4.16 18.22
CA SER A 44 -0.56 -5.31 18.35
C SER A 44 0.62 -5.17 17.38
N HIS A 45 1.83 -5.55 17.82
CA HIS A 45 2.99 -5.66 16.92
C HIS A 45 2.75 -6.65 15.77
N ARG A 46 1.80 -7.59 15.93
CA ARG A 46 1.36 -8.49 14.85
C ARG A 46 0.67 -7.77 13.70
N GLU A 47 0.23 -6.53 13.88
CA GLU A 47 -0.25 -5.66 12.79
C GLU A 47 0.87 -4.77 12.21
N GLY A 48 2.13 -5.07 12.51
CA GLY A 48 3.28 -4.42 11.88
C GLY A 48 3.48 -4.90 10.45
N MET A 49 4.09 -4.05 9.61
CA MET A 49 4.32 -4.32 8.18
C MET A 49 5.07 -5.62 7.88
N ILE A 50 5.83 -6.17 8.82
CA ILE A 50 6.51 -7.47 8.63
C ILE A 50 5.72 -8.59 9.29
N ALA A 51 5.47 -8.48 10.59
CA ALA A 51 4.82 -9.52 11.38
C ALA A 51 3.44 -9.93 10.83
N GLN A 52 2.64 -8.97 10.34
CA GLN A 52 1.30 -9.24 9.82
C GLN A 52 1.31 -10.17 8.60
N TRP A 53 2.27 -9.95 7.70
CA TRP A 53 2.34 -10.67 6.43
C TRP A 53 3.25 -11.90 6.51
N ALA A 54 3.92 -12.12 7.65
CA ALA A 54 4.77 -13.29 7.88
C ALA A 54 3.99 -14.52 8.39
N GLU A 55 2.73 -14.35 8.80
CA GLU A 55 1.88 -15.47 9.24
C GLU A 55 1.76 -16.52 8.12
N GLY A 56 2.14 -17.78 8.41
CA GLY A 56 2.12 -18.88 7.44
C GLY A 56 3.40 -19.02 6.61
N MET A 57 4.41 -18.19 6.84
CA MET A 57 5.75 -18.41 6.29
C MET A 57 6.42 -19.63 6.96
N PRO A 58 7.06 -20.54 6.20
CA PRO A 58 7.90 -21.60 6.75
C PRO A 58 8.95 -21.04 7.69
N TYR A 59 9.24 -21.78 8.76
CA TYR A 59 10.28 -21.46 9.74
C TYR A 59 10.07 -20.16 10.50
N ILE A 60 8.89 -19.54 10.38
CA ILE A 60 8.61 -18.29 11.09
C ILE A 60 8.53 -18.51 12.60
N ARG A 61 9.05 -17.53 13.34
CA ARG A 61 8.98 -17.44 14.79
C ARG A 61 8.42 -16.09 15.18
N PHE A 62 7.57 -16.11 16.21
CA PHE A 62 7.02 -14.92 16.84
C PHE A 62 7.37 -14.95 18.32
N ASP A 63 7.92 -13.86 18.82
CA ASP A 63 8.03 -13.57 20.24
C ASP A 63 7.18 -12.34 20.53
N ASP A 64 5.97 -12.58 21.03
CA ASP A 64 5.01 -11.52 21.29
C ASP A 64 5.44 -10.60 22.45
N ALA A 65 6.25 -11.11 23.38
CA ALA A 65 6.73 -10.35 24.53
C ALA A 65 7.89 -9.42 24.15
N ALA A 66 8.76 -9.86 23.23
CA ALA A 66 9.85 -9.06 22.69
C ALA A 66 9.46 -8.30 21.39
N GLU A 67 8.21 -8.41 20.95
CA GLU A 67 7.69 -7.84 19.69
C GLU A 67 8.55 -8.20 18.46
N ARG A 68 9.04 -9.44 18.42
CA ARG A 68 10.02 -9.88 17.42
C ARG A 68 9.43 -10.94 16.50
N VAL A 69 9.76 -10.84 15.22
CA VAL A 69 9.50 -11.84 14.17
C VAL A 69 10.79 -12.16 13.43
N TRP A 70 11.08 -13.45 13.22
CA TRP A 70 12.27 -13.89 12.49
C TRP A 70 12.07 -15.28 11.89
N VAL A 71 12.96 -15.66 10.96
CA VAL A 71 13.00 -16.99 10.35
C VAL A 71 14.11 -17.82 11.01
N GLU A 72 13.79 -19.06 11.39
CA GLU A 72 14.73 -19.97 12.05
C GLU A 72 14.52 -21.41 11.57
N ARG A 73 15.47 -21.91 10.76
CA ARG A 73 15.45 -23.29 10.27
C ARG A 73 15.80 -24.23 11.43
N ASP A 74 14.85 -25.05 11.85
CA ASP A 74 14.97 -25.98 12.98
C ASP A 74 15.28 -27.43 12.57
N GLY A 75 15.59 -27.65 11.28
CA GLY A 75 15.82 -28.98 10.70
C GLY A 75 14.56 -29.78 10.39
N THR A 76 13.37 -29.23 10.65
CA THR A 76 12.10 -29.84 10.21
C THR A 76 11.81 -29.53 8.74
N ASP A 77 11.10 -30.43 8.07
CA ASP A 77 10.63 -30.19 6.71
C ASP A 77 9.32 -29.41 6.72
N GLN A 78 9.43 -28.07 6.64
CA GLN A 78 8.29 -27.16 6.49
C GLN A 78 8.10 -26.69 5.05
N LEU A 79 9.10 -26.96 4.19
CA LEU A 79 9.09 -26.50 2.80
C LEU A 79 8.21 -27.38 1.94
N THR A 80 8.28 -28.70 2.08
CA THR A 80 7.40 -29.64 1.34
C THR A 80 5.92 -29.29 1.52
N PRO A 81 5.36 -29.23 2.75
CA PRO A 81 3.94 -28.88 2.91
C PRO A 81 3.61 -27.46 2.45
N PHE A 82 4.56 -26.51 2.54
CA PHE A 82 4.35 -25.17 2.02
C PHE A 82 4.23 -25.15 0.49
N TYR A 83 5.14 -25.82 -0.22
CA TYR A 83 5.09 -25.89 -1.68
C TYR A 83 3.88 -26.68 -2.19
N GLU A 84 3.45 -27.71 -1.47
CA GLU A 84 2.19 -28.43 -1.77
C GLU A 84 0.96 -27.52 -1.62
N PHE A 85 0.96 -26.61 -0.65
CA PHE A 85 -0.14 -25.67 -0.43
C PHE A 85 -0.10 -24.47 -1.39
N CYS A 86 1.07 -23.81 -1.51
CA CYS A 86 1.28 -22.57 -2.25
C CYS A 86 1.41 -22.80 -3.77
N THR A 87 0.39 -23.45 -4.33
CA THR A 87 0.17 -23.47 -5.79
C THR A 87 -0.26 -22.10 -6.31
N ASP A 88 -0.29 -21.91 -7.63
CA ASP A 88 -0.59 -20.61 -8.26
C ASP A 88 -1.92 -19.97 -7.83
N ASP A 89 -2.90 -20.78 -7.41
CA ASP A 89 -4.22 -20.34 -6.96
C ASP A 89 -4.42 -20.40 -5.44
N ALA A 90 -3.34 -20.53 -4.67
CA ALA A 90 -3.41 -20.58 -3.21
C ALA A 90 -3.99 -19.27 -2.62
N ARG A 91 -4.74 -19.41 -1.52
CA ARG A 91 -5.21 -18.30 -0.70
C ARG A 91 -4.74 -18.53 0.71
N MET A 92 -3.93 -17.62 1.24
CA MET A 92 -3.47 -17.70 2.62
C MET A 92 -4.06 -16.57 3.44
N ALA A 93 -4.78 -16.94 4.49
CA ALA A 93 -5.41 -15.98 5.36
C ALA A 93 -4.42 -15.22 6.25
N VAL A 94 -4.87 -14.07 6.75
CA VAL A 94 -4.28 -13.42 7.92
C VAL A 94 -5.32 -13.50 9.04
N THR A 95 -4.93 -13.97 10.21
CA THR A 95 -5.83 -14.14 11.35
C THR A 95 -6.36 -12.81 11.87
N GLU A 96 -7.50 -12.85 12.56
CA GLU A 96 -8.08 -11.65 13.19
C GLU A 96 -7.15 -11.06 14.26
N SER A 97 -6.30 -11.86 14.89
CA SER A 97 -5.29 -11.38 15.84
C SER A 97 -4.19 -10.55 15.16
N ALA A 98 -3.92 -10.74 13.87
CA ALA A 98 -2.92 -10.00 13.10
C ALA A 98 -3.53 -8.97 12.12
N ALA A 99 -4.86 -8.94 11.94
CA ALA A 99 -5.53 -8.01 11.04
C ALA A 99 -6.96 -7.65 11.51
N ALA A 100 -7.11 -7.23 12.77
CA ALA A 100 -8.44 -7.01 13.35
C ALA A 100 -9.26 -5.99 12.56
N GLY A 101 -8.61 -4.96 12.02
CA GLY A 101 -9.26 -3.96 11.16
C GLY A 101 -9.79 -4.54 9.85
N LEU A 102 -9.11 -5.48 9.20
CA LEU A 102 -9.63 -6.15 7.99
C LEU A 102 -10.89 -6.98 8.27
N HIS A 103 -10.87 -7.74 9.37
CA HIS A 103 -12.02 -8.57 9.77
C HIS A 103 -13.20 -7.72 10.24
N ALA A 104 -12.95 -6.62 10.95
CA ALA A 104 -13.99 -5.63 11.27
C ALA A 104 -14.54 -4.95 10.00
N PHE A 105 -13.67 -4.52 9.09
CA PHE A 105 -14.03 -3.83 7.86
C PHE A 105 -14.91 -4.68 6.95
N THR A 106 -14.54 -5.95 6.73
CA THR A 106 -15.33 -6.87 5.89
C THR A 106 -16.71 -7.18 6.49
N ARG A 107 -16.83 -7.27 7.82
CA ARG A 107 -18.13 -7.38 8.50
C ARG A 107 -18.98 -6.13 8.30
N LEU A 108 -18.39 -4.94 8.45
CA LEU A 108 -19.08 -3.66 8.32
C LEU A 108 -19.54 -3.40 6.87
N MET A 109 -18.65 -3.59 5.89
CA MET A 109 -18.92 -3.30 4.49
C MET A 109 -19.79 -4.37 3.80
N GLY A 110 -19.93 -5.56 4.38
CA GLY A 110 -20.79 -6.62 3.82
C GLY A 110 -22.29 -6.25 3.74
N ALA A 111 -22.72 -5.17 4.40
CA ALA A 111 -24.12 -4.72 4.39
C ALA A 111 -24.52 -4.00 3.09
N GLU A 112 -23.61 -3.30 2.42
CA GLU A 112 -23.88 -2.51 1.21
C GLU A 112 -22.71 -2.57 0.24
N ARG A 113 -23.01 -2.79 -1.05
CA ARG A 113 -21.99 -2.89 -2.09
C ARG A 113 -21.46 -1.50 -2.47
N ARG A 114 -20.14 -1.31 -2.35
CA ARG A 114 -19.43 -0.06 -2.67
C ARG A 114 -18.86 -0.10 -4.11
N PRO A 115 -18.70 1.05 -4.80
CA PRO A 115 -18.07 1.09 -6.12
C PRO A 115 -16.63 0.54 -6.10
N ALA A 116 -15.88 0.89 -5.06
CA ALA A 116 -14.54 0.38 -4.83
C ALA A 116 -14.21 0.32 -3.33
N VAL A 117 -13.36 -0.62 -2.95
CA VAL A 117 -12.67 -0.64 -1.66
C VAL A 117 -11.19 -0.91 -1.86
N LYS A 118 -10.39 -0.52 -0.87
CA LYS A 118 -8.93 -0.62 -0.94
C LYS A 118 -8.39 -1.54 0.16
N GLY A 119 -7.58 -2.49 -0.26
CA GLY A 119 -6.71 -3.30 0.56
C GLY A 119 -5.25 -2.91 0.39
N HIS A 120 -4.38 -3.58 1.13
CA HIS A 120 -2.94 -3.38 1.06
C HIS A 120 -2.19 -4.59 1.59
N VAL A 121 -0.94 -4.70 1.18
CA VAL A 121 0.03 -5.70 1.63
C VAL A 121 1.40 -5.04 1.59
N THR A 122 2.29 -5.41 2.51
CA THR A 122 3.68 -4.99 2.40
C THR A 122 4.27 -5.53 1.10
N GLY A 123 4.96 -4.68 0.35
CA GLY A 123 5.58 -5.09 -0.89
C GLY A 123 6.73 -6.10 -0.66
N PRO A 124 7.06 -6.88 -1.70
CA PRO A 124 8.04 -7.97 -1.60
C PRO A 124 9.42 -7.52 -1.11
N LEU A 125 9.87 -6.31 -1.46
CA LEU A 125 11.21 -5.84 -1.11
C LEU A 125 11.26 -5.40 0.34
N THR A 126 10.31 -4.57 0.77
CA THR A 126 10.18 -4.15 2.16
C THR A 126 10.00 -5.36 3.07
N PHE A 127 9.22 -6.36 2.65
CA PHE A 127 9.04 -7.58 3.41
C PHE A 127 10.34 -8.39 3.50
N ALA A 128 10.95 -8.75 2.37
CA ALA A 128 12.13 -9.62 2.34
C ALA A 128 13.37 -8.97 2.96
N LEU A 129 13.52 -7.65 2.84
CA LEU A 129 14.62 -6.90 3.47
C LEU A 129 14.36 -6.59 4.96
N GLY A 130 13.09 -6.50 5.35
CA GLY A 130 12.68 -6.23 6.73
C GLY A 130 12.65 -7.48 7.61
N LEU A 131 12.25 -8.63 7.06
CA LEU A 131 12.28 -9.91 7.75
C LEU A 131 13.70 -10.46 7.78
N LYS A 132 14.14 -10.92 8.95
CA LYS A 132 15.50 -11.39 9.20
C LYS A 132 15.49 -12.81 9.72
N ASP A 133 16.60 -13.51 9.51
CA ASP A 133 16.87 -14.77 10.19
C ASP A 133 17.34 -14.56 11.64
N GLU A 134 17.62 -15.67 12.34
CA GLU A 134 18.15 -15.66 13.71
C GLU A 134 19.52 -14.96 13.85
N GLN A 135 20.30 -14.87 12.76
CA GLN A 135 21.58 -14.14 12.69
C GLN A 135 21.41 -12.66 12.34
N GLY A 136 20.18 -12.20 12.07
CA GLY A 136 19.88 -10.82 11.71
C GLY A 136 20.13 -10.50 10.23
N LYS A 137 20.39 -11.49 9.38
CA LYS A 137 20.54 -11.32 7.94
C LYS A 137 19.15 -11.24 7.30
N PRO A 138 18.90 -10.27 6.39
CA PRO A 138 17.64 -10.18 5.69
C PRO A 138 17.34 -11.42 4.84
N VAL A 139 16.08 -11.87 4.88
CA VAL A 139 15.55 -12.97 4.09
C VAL A 139 15.79 -12.79 2.59
N TYR A 140 15.81 -11.54 2.12
CA TYR A 140 16.12 -11.19 0.73
C TYR A 140 17.41 -11.84 0.19
N PHE A 141 18.41 -12.05 1.04
CA PHE A 141 19.71 -12.61 0.63
C PHE A 141 19.78 -14.14 0.73
N ASP A 142 18.67 -14.82 0.94
CA ASP A 142 18.47 -16.26 0.77
C ASP A 142 17.48 -16.45 -0.39
N GLU A 143 17.93 -17.04 -1.48
CA GLU A 143 17.15 -17.20 -2.72
C GLU A 143 15.86 -18.00 -2.49
N GLU A 144 15.93 -19.07 -1.69
CA GLU A 144 14.78 -19.93 -1.39
C GLU A 144 13.77 -19.18 -0.52
N LEU A 145 14.22 -18.48 0.52
CA LEU A 145 13.32 -17.68 1.37
C LEU A 145 12.75 -16.46 0.64
N ARG A 146 13.47 -15.92 -0.35
CA ARG A 146 12.99 -14.84 -1.22
C ARG A 146 11.87 -15.31 -2.15
N GLU A 147 11.99 -16.50 -2.74
CA GLU A 147 10.89 -17.10 -3.52
C GLU A 147 9.69 -17.44 -2.65
N ILE A 148 9.91 -18.02 -1.46
CA ILE A 148 8.85 -18.28 -0.46
C ILE A 148 8.12 -16.98 -0.09
N THR A 149 8.85 -15.87 0.07
CA THR A 149 8.26 -14.55 0.30
C THR A 149 7.30 -14.17 -0.83
N SER A 150 7.75 -14.30 -2.08
CA SER A 150 6.92 -14.01 -3.25
C SER A 150 5.64 -14.86 -3.24
N MET A 151 5.76 -16.18 -3.07
CA MET A 151 4.62 -17.11 -3.03
C MET A 151 3.62 -16.78 -1.91
N LEU A 152 4.13 -16.49 -0.71
CA LEU A 152 3.34 -16.13 0.46
C LEU A 152 2.52 -14.86 0.22
N LEU A 153 3.18 -13.78 -0.23
CA LEU A 153 2.53 -12.50 -0.44
C LEU A 153 1.48 -12.59 -1.56
N GLN A 154 1.76 -13.34 -2.63
CA GLN A 154 0.79 -13.59 -3.70
C GLN A 154 -0.46 -14.34 -3.18
N ALA A 155 -0.29 -15.35 -2.33
CA ALA A 155 -1.41 -16.07 -1.71
C ALA A 155 -2.24 -15.16 -0.78
N LYS A 156 -1.59 -14.23 -0.07
CA LYS A 156 -2.27 -13.24 0.78
C LYS A 156 -3.00 -12.17 -0.02
N ILE A 157 -2.43 -11.72 -1.13
CA ILE A 157 -3.09 -10.82 -2.08
C ILE A 157 -4.40 -11.44 -2.57
N ARG A 158 -4.36 -12.69 -3.07
CA ARG A 158 -5.54 -13.39 -3.59
C ARG A 158 -6.62 -13.54 -2.52
N TRP A 159 -6.23 -13.99 -1.33
CA TRP A 159 -7.15 -14.09 -0.20
C TRP A 159 -7.81 -12.74 0.13
N GLN A 160 -7.02 -11.67 0.21
CA GLN A 160 -7.53 -10.35 0.55
C GLN A 160 -8.49 -9.81 -0.52
N VAL A 161 -8.18 -10.03 -1.79
CA VAL A 161 -9.08 -9.68 -2.90
C VAL A 161 -10.41 -10.43 -2.81
N ASP A 162 -10.38 -11.73 -2.53
CA ASP A 162 -11.60 -12.54 -2.36
C ASP A 162 -12.47 -12.03 -1.21
N ARG A 163 -11.84 -11.60 -0.10
CA ARG A 163 -12.56 -11.03 1.06
C ARG A 163 -13.20 -9.69 0.74
N LEU A 164 -12.46 -8.78 0.08
CA LEU A 164 -12.92 -7.42 -0.19
C LEU A 164 -13.98 -7.34 -1.29
N ARG A 165 -13.92 -8.24 -2.29
CA ARG A 165 -14.91 -8.33 -3.38
C ARG A 165 -16.33 -8.62 -2.94
N GLN A 166 -16.49 -9.21 -1.76
CA GLN A 166 -17.81 -9.45 -1.18
C GLN A 166 -18.56 -8.13 -0.94
N SER A 167 -17.82 -7.04 -0.74
CA SER A 167 -18.35 -5.72 -0.40
C SER A 167 -18.21 -4.66 -1.50
N ALA A 168 -17.59 -4.97 -2.64
CA ALA A 168 -17.34 -3.96 -3.68
C ALA A 168 -17.28 -4.49 -5.12
N ASP A 169 -17.54 -3.62 -6.08
CA ASP A 169 -17.41 -3.92 -7.52
C ASP A 169 -15.95 -3.96 -7.98
N ARG A 170 -15.12 -3.10 -7.39
CA ARG A 170 -13.68 -3.03 -7.64
C ARG A 170 -12.91 -3.16 -6.34
N VAL A 171 -11.80 -3.89 -6.39
CA VAL A 171 -10.83 -3.96 -5.30
C VAL A 171 -9.53 -3.36 -5.79
N ILE A 172 -8.96 -2.47 -5.00
CA ILE A 172 -7.61 -1.93 -5.18
C ILE A 172 -6.72 -2.57 -4.12
N ILE A 173 -5.54 -3.05 -4.47
CA ILE A 173 -4.54 -3.50 -3.50
C ILE A 173 -3.29 -2.63 -3.68
N PHE A 174 -2.88 -1.94 -2.62
CA PHE A 174 -1.57 -1.28 -2.61
C PHE A 174 -0.49 -2.24 -2.12
N LEU A 175 0.62 -2.29 -2.85
CA LEU A 175 1.88 -2.86 -2.44
C LEU A 175 2.68 -1.74 -1.78
N ASP A 176 2.84 -1.81 -0.46
CA ASP A 176 3.50 -0.75 0.31
C ASP A 176 5.02 -1.02 0.36
N GLU A 177 5.79 -0.17 -0.33
CA GLU A 177 7.26 -0.30 -0.52
C GLU A 177 8.04 0.93 0.01
N PRO A 178 8.01 1.22 1.33
CA PRO A 178 8.80 2.32 1.88
C PRO A 178 10.31 2.14 1.66
N ILE A 179 10.80 0.91 1.49
CA ILE A 179 12.24 0.65 1.33
C ILE A 179 12.83 1.16 0.01
N PHE A 180 12.00 1.42 -1.01
CA PHE A 180 12.46 1.98 -2.29
C PHE A 180 13.23 3.28 -2.12
N SER A 181 12.89 4.07 -1.10
CA SER A 181 13.61 5.30 -0.75
C SER A 181 15.06 5.10 -0.32
N ALA A 182 15.44 3.88 0.04
CA ALA A 182 16.76 3.54 0.51
C ALA A 182 17.53 2.59 -0.43
N ILE A 183 16.90 2.06 -1.48
CA ILE A 183 17.58 1.24 -2.49
C ILE A 183 18.68 2.09 -3.17
N GLY A 184 19.85 1.48 -3.38
CA GLY A 184 21.06 2.18 -3.88
C GLY A 184 21.90 2.85 -2.78
N SER A 185 21.46 2.83 -1.52
CA SER A 185 22.31 3.22 -0.38
C SER A 185 23.27 2.10 0.03
N SER A 186 24.28 2.45 0.83
CA SER A 186 25.26 1.48 1.35
C SER A 186 24.63 0.36 2.20
N SER A 187 23.46 0.59 2.78
CA SER A 187 22.72 -0.39 3.58
C SER A 187 22.11 -1.53 2.75
N TYR A 188 22.02 -1.37 1.42
CA TYR A 188 21.38 -2.33 0.51
C TYR A 188 22.27 -2.69 -0.68
N LEU A 189 23.59 -2.68 -0.47
CA LEU A 189 24.55 -3.22 -1.43
C LEU A 189 24.22 -4.70 -1.72
N GLY A 190 24.09 -5.05 -3.01
CA GLY A 190 23.70 -6.39 -3.47
C GLY A 190 22.20 -6.58 -3.76
N VAL A 191 21.40 -5.52 -3.66
CA VAL A 191 20.04 -5.47 -4.21
C VAL A 191 20.13 -5.01 -5.68
N GLU A 192 19.96 -5.94 -6.61
CA GLU A 192 20.05 -5.69 -8.06
C GLU A 192 18.73 -5.20 -8.64
N ASP A 193 18.76 -4.13 -9.47
CA ASP A 193 17.56 -3.52 -10.06
C ASP A 193 16.68 -4.51 -10.82
N ALA A 194 17.29 -5.49 -11.50
CA ALA A 194 16.56 -6.53 -12.23
C ALA A 194 15.71 -7.41 -11.30
N GLU A 195 16.22 -7.71 -10.10
CA GLU A 195 15.48 -8.51 -9.12
C GLU A 195 14.40 -7.68 -8.43
N VAL A 196 14.67 -6.38 -8.18
CA VAL A 196 13.64 -5.43 -7.71
C VAL A 196 12.48 -5.37 -8.69
N GLU A 197 12.77 -5.16 -9.97
CA GLU A 197 11.76 -5.07 -11.03
C GLU A 197 10.98 -6.38 -11.16
N ARG A 198 11.65 -7.54 -11.12
CA ARG A 198 10.99 -8.86 -11.17
C ARG A 198 10.02 -9.07 -10.01
N LEU A 199 10.48 -8.91 -8.77
CA LEU A 199 9.66 -9.16 -7.57
C LEU A 199 8.44 -8.23 -7.52
N LEU A 200 8.63 -6.96 -7.89
CA LEU A 200 7.55 -5.99 -7.97
C LEU A 200 6.55 -6.38 -9.08
N ALA A 201 7.04 -6.70 -10.27
CA ALA A 201 6.20 -7.10 -11.41
C ALA A 201 5.39 -8.37 -11.10
N ASP A 202 5.99 -9.37 -10.45
CA ASP A 202 5.31 -10.59 -10.03
C ASP A 202 4.16 -10.29 -9.04
N SER A 203 4.41 -9.39 -8.10
CA SER A 203 3.41 -8.96 -7.10
C SER A 203 2.27 -8.14 -7.73
N VAL A 204 2.60 -7.20 -8.63
CA VAL A 204 1.62 -6.44 -9.41
C VAL A 204 0.76 -7.38 -10.25
N ALA A 205 1.39 -8.32 -10.96
CA ALA A 205 0.70 -9.29 -11.77
C ALA A 205 -0.19 -10.23 -10.93
N ALA A 206 0.20 -10.56 -9.70
CA ALA A 206 -0.64 -11.34 -8.79
C ALA A 206 -1.93 -10.59 -8.40
N VAL A 207 -1.85 -9.28 -8.13
CA VAL A 207 -3.04 -8.44 -7.88
C VAL A 207 -3.94 -8.41 -9.13
N GLN A 208 -3.35 -8.19 -10.31
CA GLN A 208 -4.10 -8.09 -11.57
C GLN A 208 -4.73 -9.42 -11.99
N ARG A 209 -4.00 -10.55 -11.87
CA ARG A 209 -4.53 -11.90 -12.10
C ARG A 209 -5.60 -12.28 -11.09
N ALA A 210 -5.47 -11.82 -9.85
CA ALA A 210 -6.53 -11.95 -8.88
C ALA A 210 -7.76 -11.13 -9.32
N GLY A 211 -7.67 -10.23 -10.30
CA GLY A 211 -8.72 -9.37 -10.89
C GLY A 211 -8.99 -8.09 -10.08
N ALA A 212 -7.99 -7.65 -9.32
CA ALA A 212 -7.97 -6.38 -8.62
C ALA A 212 -7.05 -5.39 -9.36
N ILE A 213 -6.98 -4.16 -8.86
CA ILE A 213 -6.18 -3.08 -9.43
C ILE A 213 -4.94 -2.88 -8.56
N ALA A 214 -3.77 -2.94 -9.17
CA ALA A 214 -2.49 -2.90 -8.48
C ALA A 214 -2.02 -1.47 -8.28
N GLY A 215 -1.92 -1.04 -7.02
CA GLY A 215 -1.22 0.18 -6.67
C GLY A 215 0.12 -0.11 -6.03
N VAL A 216 1.08 0.78 -6.19
CA VAL A 216 2.33 0.77 -5.43
C VAL A 216 2.43 2.07 -4.64
N HIS A 217 2.69 1.97 -3.35
CA HIS A 217 2.87 3.11 -2.48
C HIS A 217 4.32 3.21 -2.00
N CYS A 218 4.92 4.40 -2.17
CA CYS A 218 6.13 4.78 -1.46
C CYS A 218 6.00 6.22 -0.96
N CYS A 219 6.33 6.44 0.31
CA CYS A 219 6.30 7.77 0.95
C CYS A 219 7.59 8.59 0.75
N GLY A 220 8.62 8.01 0.13
CA GLY A 220 9.91 8.68 -0.10
C GLY A 220 10.24 8.86 -1.58
N LYS A 221 11.51 9.17 -1.86
CA LYS A 221 12.05 9.11 -3.23
C LYS A 221 11.97 7.67 -3.74
N SER A 222 11.78 7.50 -5.05
CA SER A 222 11.77 6.18 -5.68
C SER A 222 12.18 6.33 -7.15
N ASP A 223 12.69 5.26 -7.74
CA ASP A 223 12.76 5.13 -9.19
C ASP A 223 11.35 4.85 -9.73
N TRP A 224 10.62 5.93 -10.02
CA TRP A 224 9.25 5.83 -10.51
C TRP A 224 9.19 5.21 -11.91
N ALA A 225 10.25 5.30 -12.72
CA ALA A 225 10.31 4.61 -14.00
C ALA A 225 10.30 3.09 -13.80
N LEU A 226 11.08 2.56 -12.84
CA LEU A 226 11.04 1.13 -12.48
C LEU A 226 9.64 0.70 -12.05
N VAL A 227 9.00 1.46 -11.16
CA VAL A 227 7.62 1.15 -10.69
C VAL A 227 6.61 1.17 -11.85
N MET A 228 6.75 2.11 -12.78
CA MET A 228 5.91 2.17 -13.98
C MET A 228 6.16 1.01 -14.94
N ARG A 229 7.42 0.59 -15.13
CA ARG A 229 7.78 -0.57 -15.97
C ARG A 229 7.32 -1.89 -15.40
N ALA A 230 7.27 -2.02 -14.07
CA ALA A 230 6.70 -3.19 -13.38
C ALA A 230 5.18 -3.37 -13.61
N GLY A 231 4.53 -2.48 -14.37
CA GLY A 231 3.15 -2.66 -14.84
C GLY A 231 2.07 -2.20 -13.87
N THR A 232 2.44 -1.39 -12.86
CA THR A 232 1.48 -0.90 -11.86
C THR A 232 0.34 -0.09 -12.50
N ASP A 233 -0.85 -0.16 -11.90
CA ASP A 233 -2.03 0.58 -12.32
C ASP A 233 -2.16 1.92 -11.58
N ILE A 234 -1.69 2.01 -10.33
CA ILE A 234 -1.76 3.22 -9.49
C ILE A 234 -0.40 3.53 -8.86
N LEU A 235 0.10 4.76 -9.03
CA LEU A 235 1.29 5.26 -8.33
C LEU A 235 0.84 6.12 -7.14
N SER A 236 1.06 5.64 -5.92
CA SER A 236 0.76 6.38 -4.68
C SER A 236 2.03 6.97 -4.10
N PHE A 237 2.25 8.26 -4.35
CA PHE A 237 3.48 8.96 -4.00
C PHE A 237 3.20 10.11 -3.04
N ASP A 238 4.20 10.48 -2.24
CA ASP A 238 4.13 11.68 -1.42
C ASP A 238 4.32 12.93 -2.30
N ALA A 239 3.19 13.43 -2.79
CA ALA A 239 3.13 14.66 -3.55
C ALA A 239 3.40 15.89 -2.66
N PHE A 240 3.24 15.82 -1.34
CA PHE A 240 3.48 16.95 -0.45
C PHE A 240 4.97 17.32 -0.47
N GLU A 241 5.86 16.34 -0.24
CA GLU A 241 7.32 16.57 -0.17
C GLU A 241 8.05 16.29 -1.50
N TYR A 242 7.64 15.28 -2.27
CA TYR A 242 8.44 14.72 -3.36
C TYR A 242 7.84 14.91 -4.77
N PHE A 243 6.88 15.83 -4.93
CA PHE A 243 6.27 16.11 -6.24
C PHE A 243 7.30 16.39 -7.34
N GLU A 244 8.30 17.23 -7.04
CA GLU A 244 9.30 17.61 -8.05
C GLU A 244 10.14 16.43 -8.53
N THR A 245 10.28 15.37 -7.71
CA THR A 245 10.99 14.16 -8.15
C THR A 245 10.17 13.38 -9.17
N LEU A 246 8.85 13.25 -8.95
CA LEU A 246 7.96 12.56 -9.91
C LEU A 246 7.82 13.37 -11.21
N ALA A 247 7.75 14.71 -11.13
CA ALA A 247 7.56 15.58 -12.29
C ALA A 247 8.68 15.46 -13.34
N LEU A 248 9.87 14.98 -12.96
CA LEU A 248 10.98 14.72 -13.88
C LEU A 248 10.71 13.57 -14.86
N TYR A 249 9.81 12.64 -14.53
CA TYR A 249 9.51 11.45 -15.32
C TYR A 249 8.42 11.71 -16.38
N THR A 250 8.50 12.83 -17.09
CA THR A 250 7.41 13.30 -17.99
C THR A 250 7.07 12.28 -19.08
N ASP A 251 8.05 11.66 -19.72
CA ASP A 251 7.80 10.69 -20.80
C ASP A 251 7.24 9.36 -20.26
N ASP A 252 7.76 8.87 -19.13
CA ASP A 252 7.21 7.70 -18.45
C ASP A 252 5.77 7.95 -17.99
N LEU A 253 5.48 9.13 -17.43
CA LEU A 253 4.15 9.54 -17.01
C LEU A 253 3.19 9.63 -18.20
N ARG A 254 3.65 10.09 -19.37
CA ARG A 254 2.83 10.10 -20.59
C ARG A 254 2.41 8.68 -20.95
N ALA A 255 3.36 7.75 -21.04
CA ALA A 255 3.08 6.34 -21.32
C ALA A 255 2.20 5.69 -20.23
N PHE A 256 2.38 6.11 -18.97
CA PHE A 256 1.58 5.67 -17.83
C PHE A 256 0.12 6.10 -17.95
N TYR A 257 -0.15 7.35 -18.30
CA TYR A 257 -1.51 7.84 -18.53
C TYR A 257 -2.15 7.21 -19.77
N GLU A 258 -1.41 7.06 -20.87
CA GLU A 258 -1.90 6.46 -22.13
C GLU A 258 -2.41 5.03 -21.95
N ARG A 259 -1.77 4.24 -21.08
CA ARG A 259 -2.25 2.88 -20.74
C ARG A 259 -3.33 2.84 -19.65
N GLY A 260 -3.76 3.99 -19.14
CA GLY A 260 -4.84 4.10 -18.14
C GLY A 260 -4.39 4.14 -16.69
N GLY A 261 -3.10 4.37 -16.40
CA GLY A 261 -2.57 4.44 -15.03
C GLY A 261 -3.09 5.66 -14.25
N LEU A 262 -3.16 5.56 -12.92
CA LEU A 262 -3.64 6.62 -12.03
C LEU A 262 -2.54 7.11 -11.08
N LEU A 263 -2.56 8.40 -10.77
CA LEU A 263 -1.75 8.98 -9.70
C LEU A 263 -2.59 9.14 -8.42
N ALA A 264 -2.14 8.55 -7.32
CA ALA A 264 -2.63 8.82 -5.98
C ALA A 264 -1.73 9.89 -5.33
N TRP A 265 -2.27 11.09 -5.22
CA TRP A 265 -1.58 12.28 -4.75
C TRP A 265 -1.59 12.32 -3.23
N GLY A 266 -0.51 11.86 -2.61
CA GLY A 266 -0.23 12.02 -1.19
C GLY A 266 0.04 13.48 -0.85
N ILE A 267 -1.01 14.29 -0.76
CA ILE A 267 -0.91 15.76 -0.71
C ILE A 267 -1.14 16.33 0.67
N VAL A 268 -1.73 15.55 1.59
CA VAL A 268 -1.95 15.96 2.98
C VAL A 268 -0.82 15.39 3.85
N PRO A 269 -0.03 16.24 4.51
CA PRO A 269 1.14 15.78 5.25
C PRO A 269 0.74 14.90 6.43
N THR A 270 1.55 13.87 6.69
CA THR A 270 1.39 12.96 7.83
C THR A 270 2.56 13.00 8.81
N SER A 271 3.49 13.93 8.60
CA SER A 271 4.55 14.30 9.54
C SER A 271 4.02 15.30 10.59
N ASP A 272 4.91 15.81 11.45
CA ASP A 272 4.55 16.82 12.48
C ASP A 272 3.99 18.13 11.87
N LEU A 273 4.23 18.35 10.57
CA LEU A 273 3.69 19.47 9.80
C LEU A 273 2.15 19.48 9.75
N ILE A 274 1.49 18.36 10.07
CA ILE A 274 0.03 18.33 10.18
C ILE A 274 -0.52 19.28 11.24
N GLY A 275 0.27 19.60 12.29
CA GLY A 275 -0.13 20.54 13.35
C GLY A 275 -0.53 21.90 12.78
N ASP A 276 0.25 22.40 11.83
CA ASP A 276 0.10 23.73 11.22
C ASP A 276 -0.56 23.71 9.84
N ALA A 277 -0.87 22.53 9.30
CA ALA A 277 -1.48 22.40 7.98
C ALA A 277 -2.83 23.11 7.89
N ASP A 278 -2.95 23.98 6.89
CA ASP A 278 -4.16 24.71 6.51
C ASP A 278 -4.83 24.07 5.29
N GLU A 279 -6.15 23.93 5.33
CA GLU A 279 -6.93 23.27 4.28
C GLU A 279 -6.79 23.97 2.92
N LYS A 280 -6.90 25.30 2.92
CA LYS A 280 -6.85 26.10 1.69
C LYS A 280 -5.45 26.06 1.09
N ALA A 281 -4.42 26.19 1.92
CA ALA A 281 -3.03 26.12 1.47
C ALA A 281 -2.70 24.76 0.83
N VAL A 282 -3.19 23.66 1.39
CA VAL A 282 -3.02 22.32 0.80
C VAL A 282 -3.78 22.19 -0.52
N ALA A 283 -5.03 22.66 -0.60
CA ALA A 283 -5.80 22.65 -1.85
C ALA A 283 -5.16 23.52 -2.95
N ASP A 284 -4.68 24.71 -2.61
CA ASP A 284 -3.94 25.59 -3.53
C ASP A 284 -2.64 24.94 -3.99
N SER A 285 -1.94 24.22 -3.10
CA SER A 285 -0.75 23.43 -3.44
C SER A 285 -1.08 22.32 -4.44
N MET A 286 -2.17 21.58 -4.22
CA MET A 286 -2.62 20.54 -5.14
C MET A 286 -2.92 21.10 -6.53
N ARG A 287 -3.70 22.20 -6.62
CA ARG A 287 -4.01 22.86 -7.89
C ARG A 287 -2.75 23.21 -8.67
N ARG A 288 -1.78 23.88 -8.01
CA ARG A 288 -0.53 24.26 -8.67
C ARG A 288 0.25 23.05 -9.21
N LYS A 289 0.27 21.93 -8.47
CA LYS A 289 0.98 20.70 -8.87
C LYS A 289 0.27 19.99 -10.02
N VAL A 290 -1.06 19.92 -10.00
CA VAL A 290 -1.86 19.43 -11.13
C VAL A 290 -1.64 20.29 -12.36
N ASP A 291 -1.77 21.62 -12.23
CA ASP A 291 -1.55 22.57 -13.33
C ASP A 291 -0.12 22.48 -13.89
N HIS A 292 0.88 22.18 -13.04
CA HIS A 292 2.24 21.93 -13.49
C HIS A 292 2.32 20.70 -14.41
N LEU A 293 1.75 19.56 -14.02
CA LEU A 293 1.73 18.38 -14.90
C LEU A 293 0.94 18.62 -16.18
N CYS A 294 -0.18 19.37 -16.12
CA CYS A 294 -1.00 19.70 -17.30
C CYS A 294 -0.26 20.53 -18.36
N ARG A 295 0.87 21.19 -18.03
CA ARG A 295 1.71 21.88 -19.03
C ARG A 295 2.47 20.92 -19.93
N HIS A 296 2.64 19.67 -19.50
CA HIS A 296 3.48 18.67 -20.16
C HIS A 296 2.70 17.40 -20.55
N LEU A 297 1.51 17.20 -19.96
CA LEU A 297 0.64 16.04 -20.11
C LEU A 297 -0.81 16.47 -20.39
N PRO A 298 -1.64 15.62 -21.05
CA PRO A 298 -3.02 15.96 -21.36
C PRO A 298 -3.84 16.25 -20.09
N GLU A 299 -4.43 17.45 -20.00
CA GLU A 299 -5.16 17.88 -18.81
C GLU A 299 -6.31 16.93 -18.43
N GLU A 300 -7.06 16.44 -19.41
CA GLU A 300 -8.14 15.48 -19.16
C GLU A 300 -7.64 14.19 -18.49
N ALA A 301 -6.49 13.67 -18.94
CA ALA A 301 -5.87 12.49 -18.36
C ALA A 301 -5.42 12.76 -16.91
N VAL A 302 -4.65 13.83 -16.69
CA VAL A 302 -4.16 14.20 -15.36
C VAL A 302 -5.31 14.34 -14.36
N ARG A 303 -6.40 15.04 -14.74
CA ARG A 303 -7.54 15.24 -13.83
C ARG A 303 -8.34 13.96 -13.60
N ARG A 304 -8.71 13.23 -14.66
CA ARG A 304 -9.56 12.02 -14.53
C ARG A 304 -8.85 10.86 -13.85
N GLN A 305 -7.54 10.74 -14.03
CA GLN A 305 -6.73 9.64 -13.51
C GLN A 305 -6.01 10.03 -12.22
N SER A 306 -6.67 10.82 -11.36
CA SER A 306 -6.14 11.28 -10.08
C SER A 306 -6.98 10.81 -8.90
N LEU A 307 -6.31 10.34 -7.85
CA LEU A 307 -6.85 10.06 -6.53
C LEU A 307 -6.20 10.98 -5.48
N ILE A 308 -6.90 11.29 -4.40
CA ILE A 308 -6.34 12.07 -3.28
C ILE A 308 -6.08 11.14 -2.09
N THR A 309 -4.88 11.23 -1.52
CA THR A 309 -4.49 10.48 -0.32
C THR A 309 -3.75 11.37 0.67
N PRO A 310 -3.58 10.93 1.93
CA PRO A 310 -2.50 11.43 2.76
C PRO A 310 -1.13 11.01 2.18
N SER A 311 -0.06 11.70 2.57
CA SER A 311 1.32 11.39 2.16
C SER A 311 1.79 9.98 2.58
N CYS A 312 1.35 9.49 3.75
CA CYS A 312 1.64 8.15 4.25
C CYS A 312 0.48 7.66 5.15
N GLY A 313 0.64 6.50 5.80
CA GLY A 313 -0.27 6.04 6.85
C GLY A 313 -0.23 6.94 8.09
N THR A 314 -1.29 6.92 8.89
CA THR A 314 -1.42 7.79 10.09
C THR A 314 -1.21 7.03 11.40
N GLY A 315 -0.74 5.77 11.37
CA GLY A 315 -0.56 4.94 12.57
C GLY A 315 0.34 5.55 13.66
N SER A 316 1.31 6.38 13.28
CA SER A 316 2.19 7.08 14.22
C SER A 316 1.57 8.36 14.81
N ARG A 317 0.52 8.90 14.20
CA ARG A 317 -0.16 10.14 14.60
C ARG A 317 -1.12 9.92 15.76
N THR A 318 -1.60 10.99 16.39
CA THR A 318 -2.72 10.92 17.33
C THR A 318 -4.06 10.73 16.60
N ALA A 319 -5.10 10.35 17.33
CA ALA A 319 -6.46 10.27 16.78
C ALA A 319 -6.92 11.64 16.25
N ALA A 320 -6.69 12.72 17.01
CA ALA A 320 -7.05 14.08 16.62
C ALA A 320 -6.31 14.55 15.36
N GLU A 321 -5.01 14.25 15.22
CA GLU A 321 -4.27 14.54 13.99
C GLU A 321 -4.79 13.72 12.81
N THR A 322 -5.14 12.45 13.01
CA THR A 322 -5.73 11.61 11.96
C THR A 322 -7.07 12.16 11.48
N GLU A 323 -7.95 12.56 12.39
CA GLU A 323 -9.21 13.22 12.05
C GLU A 323 -8.99 14.55 11.32
N LYS A 324 -7.97 15.33 11.72
CA LYS A 324 -7.56 16.54 10.99
C LYS A 324 -7.11 16.21 9.55
N ILE A 325 -6.27 15.19 9.36
CA ILE A 325 -5.84 14.73 8.02
C ILE A 325 -7.05 14.37 7.17
N PHE A 326 -7.96 13.56 7.71
CA PHE A 326 -9.17 13.10 7.03
C PHE A 326 -10.09 14.25 6.64
N ARG A 327 -10.25 15.25 7.52
CA ARG A 327 -10.97 16.49 7.21
C ARG A 327 -10.32 17.28 6.07
N ILE A 328 -8.99 17.46 6.10
CA ILE A 328 -8.27 18.18 5.03
C ILE A 328 -8.45 17.46 3.69
N ILE A 329 -8.38 16.11 3.66
CA ILE A 329 -8.61 15.34 2.42
C ILE A 329 -9.98 15.65 1.81
N ARG A 330 -11.04 15.69 2.61
CA ARG A 330 -12.39 16.06 2.13
C ARG A 330 -12.45 17.50 1.62
N SER A 331 -11.77 18.42 2.29
CA SER A 331 -11.69 19.83 1.88
C SER A 331 -10.96 19.99 0.55
N VAL A 332 -9.81 19.31 0.39
CA VAL A 332 -9.05 19.31 -0.88
C VAL A 332 -9.89 18.72 -2.01
N LYS A 333 -10.56 17.58 -1.78
CA LYS A 333 -11.47 17.00 -2.78
C LYS A 333 -12.55 18.00 -3.21
N ALA A 334 -13.23 18.63 -2.25
CA ALA A 334 -14.27 19.61 -2.54
C ALA A 334 -13.74 20.81 -3.35
N ALA A 335 -12.50 21.22 -3.09
CA ALA A 335 -11.85 22.32 -3.79
C ALA A 335 -11.31 21.95 -5.18
N MET A 336 -11.05 20.66 -5.45
CA MET A 336 -10.60 20.14 -6.75
C MET A 336 -11.76 19.73 -7.66
N GLY A 337 -12.95 19.49 -7.10
CA GLY A 337 -14.18 19.20 -7.85
C GLY A 337 -14.95 20.42 -8.33
N GLN A 338 -14.49 21.63 -7.99
CA GLN A 338 -15.00 22.92 -8.50
C GLN A 338 -14.32 23.28 -9.82
#